data_AF-A0A937IJP7-F1
#
_entry.id   AF-A0A937IJP7-F1
#
_cell.length_a   1.000
_cell.length_b   1.000
_cell.length_c   1.000
_cell.angle_alpha   90.00
_cell.angle_beta   90.00
_cell.angle_gamma   90.00
#
_symmetry.space_group_name_H-M   'P 1'
#
loop_
_entity.id
_entity.type
_entity.pdbx_description
1 polymer ?
#
loop_
_entity_poly.entity_id
_entity_poly.type
_entity_poly.pdbx_seq_one_letter_code
_entity_poly.pdbx_strand_id
1 'polypeptide(L)'
;MMDMNAMIKGIRLSKLYWLSFVVTYTYCAVTVYLLLTLPADYYDPSNPQQVLAAVKLTNVRVIIISIGLVIYPLVLLLSLRIAKYVILGLTAWAIAMLIDDHLLLYEIIEYPKRASVAAILELRPFIIITMVWMCFELTFRAGN
;
A
#
# COMPACT_ATOMS: atom_id res chain seq x y z
N MET A 1 -6.55 6.55 -33.26
CA MET A 1 -7.07 7.43 -32.19
C MET A 1 -8.08 6.60 -31.41
N MET A 2 -7.70 6.08 -30.24
CA MET A 2 -8.55 5.18 -29.44
C MET A 2 -9.70 5.99 -28.85
N ASP A 3 -10.93 5.55 -29.10
CA ASP A 3 -12.14 6.24 -28.66
C ASP A 3 -12.20 6.25 -27.12
N MET A 4 -12.03 7.44 -26.54
CA MET A 4 -11.98 7.67 -25.09
C MET A 4 -13.29 7.24 -24.41
N ASN A 5 -14.40 7.24 -25.15
CA ASN A 5 -15.69 6.75 -24.67
C ASN A 5 -15.76 5.22 -24.58
N ALA A 6 -14.98 4.48 -25.37
CA ALA A 6 -14.90 3.02 -25.29
C ALA A 6 -14.08 2.55 -24.06
N MET A 7 -13.02 3.27 -23.69
CA MET A 7 -12.26 3.00 -22.46
C MET A 7 -13.12 3.18 -21.20
N ILE A 8 -13.92 4.26 -21.13
CA ILE A 8 -14.78 4.56 -19.98
C ILE A 8 -15.94 3.56 -19.86
N LYS A 9 -16.47 3.06 -20.99
CA LYS A 9 -17.55 2.05 -20.99
C LYS A 9 -17.14 0.69 -20.41
N GLY A 10 -15.84 0.36 -20.45
CA GLY A 10 -15.29 -0.90 -19.92
C GLY A 10 -15.11 -0.91 -18.39
N ILE A 11 -15.05 0.26 -17.74
CA ILE A 11 -14.83 0.39 -16.29
C ILE A 11 -16.17 0.37 -15.55
N ARG A 12 -16.97 -0.69 -15.74
CA ARG A 12 -18.16 -0.95 -14.89
C ARG A 12 -17.71 -1.66 -13.61
N LEU A 13 -16.97 -0.96 -12.75
CA LEU A 13 -16.59 -1.43 -11.41
C LEU A 13 -17.69 -1.08 -10.40
N SER A 14 -17.86 -1.90 -9.36
CA SER A 14 -18.89 -1.68 -8.34
C SER A 14 -18.60 -0.43 -7.51
N LYS A 15 -19.64 0.11 -6.86
CA LYS A 15 -19.47 1.19 -5.88
C LYS A 15 -18.56 0.77 -4.72
N LEU A 16 -18.58 -0.51 -4.35
CA LEU A 16 -17.71 -1.08 -3.32
C LEU A 16 -16.23 -1.07 -3.74
N TYR A 17 -15.93 -1.35 -5.02
CA TYR A 17 -14.56 -1.24 -5.53
C TYR A 17 -14.02 0.18 -5.37
N TRP A 18 -14.80 1.18 -5.79
CA TRP A 18 -14.39 2.58 -5.69
C TRP A 18 -14.21 3.04 -4.24
N LEU A 19 -15.05 2.55 -3.34
CA LEU A 19 -14.88 2.77 -1.90
C LEU A 19 -13.55 2.16 -1.40
N SER A 20 -13.28 0.89 -1.71
CA SER A 20 -12.02 0.22 -1.34
C SER A 20 -10.81 0.91 -1.94
N PHE A 21 -10.92 1.41 -3.18
CA PHE A 21 -9.88 2.17 -3.85
C PHE A 21 -9.56 3.45 -3.07
N VAL A 22 -10.56 4.27 -2.76
CA VAL A 22 -10.38 5.53 -2.02
C VAL A 22 -9.81 5.30 -0.63
N VAL A 23 -10.32 4.30 0.10
CA VAL A 23 -9.84 3.95 1.44
C VAL A 23 -8.37 3.53 1.40
N THR A 24 -8.02 2.64 0.48
CA THR A 24 -6.63 2.14 0.31
C THR A 24 -5.70 3.28 -0.08
N TYR A 25 -6.10 4.16 -1.01
CA TYR A 25 -5.29 5.29 -1.45
C TYR A 25 -5.06 6.32 -0.35
N THR A 26 -6.10 6.66 0.39
CA THR A 26 -6.01 7.59 1.51
C THR A 26 -5.06 7.05 2.57
N TYR A 27 -5.19 5.77 2.91
CA TYR A 27 -4.29 5.11 3.84
C TYR A 27 -2.83 5.12 3.36
N CYS A 28 -2.58 4.77 2.10
CA CYS A 28 -1.23 4.78 1.52
C CYS A 28 -0.62 6.20 1.53
N ALA A 29 -1.40 7.23 1.19
CA ALA A 29 -0.94 8.61 1.21
C ALA A 29 -0.59 9.08 2.63
N VAL A 30 -1.45 8.77 3.62
CA VAL A 30 -1.18 9.09 5.03
C VAL A 30 0.04 8.31 5.54
N THR A 31 0.19 7.05 5.15
CA THR A 31 1.36 6.22 5.52
C THR A 31 2.65 6.84 4.99
N VAL A 32 2.69 7.22 3.71
CA VAL A 32 3.86 7.90 3.12
C VAL A 32 4.15 9.21 3.85
N TYR A 33 3.13 10.02 4.11
CA TYR A 33 3.29 11.29 4.84
C TYR A 33 3.90 11.09 6.23
N LEU A 34 3.42 10.11 7.00
CA LEU A 34 3.97 9.82 8.32
C LEU A 34 5.40 9.30 8.25
N LEU A 35 5.69 8.40 7.31
CA LEU A 35 7.05 7.86 7.10
C LEU A 35 8.05 8.95 6.70
N LEU A 36 7.62 9.97 5.94
CA LEU A 36 8.47 11.10 5.55
C LEU A 36 8.66 12.15 6.67
N THR A 37 7.70 12.27 7.60
CA THR A 37 7.73 13.25 8.69
C THR A 37 8.25 12.69 10.01
N LEU A 38 8.67 11.42 10.02
CA LEU A 38 9.31 10.74 11.14
C LEU A 38 10.71 11.35 11.40
N PRO A 39 10.97 11.97 12.55
CA PRO A 39 12.28 12.53 12.88
C PRO A 39 13.34 11.44 13.05
N ALA A 40 14.57 11.72 12.64
CA ALA A 40 15.70 10.78 12.71
C ALA A 40 16.10 10.40 14.16
N ASP A 41 15.63 11.19 15.13
CA ASP A 41 15.95 11.11 16.56
C ASP A 41 15.15 10.02 17.30
N TYR A 42 14.29 9.27 16.59
CA TYR A 42 13.48 8.16 17.15
C TYR A 42 14.20 6.81 17.17
N TYR A 43 15.33 6.71 16.51
CA TYR A 43 16.10 5.47 16.46
C TYR A 43 17.05 5.40 17.65
N ASP A 44 16.93 4.35 18.46
CA ASP A 44 17.80 4.14 19.61
C ASP A 44 19.27 4.01 19.14
N PRO A 45 20.17 4.92 19.54
CA PRO A 45 21.57 4.93 19.08
C PRO A 45 22.38 3.73 19.61
N SER A 46 21.79 2.88 20.46
CA SER A 46 22.43 1.70 21.05
C SER A 46 22.94 0.68 20.02
N ASN A 47 22.38 0.63 18.80
CA ASN A 47 22.84 -0.28 17.75
C ASN A 47 22.74 0.31 16.32
N PRO A 48 23.78 1.02 15.85
CA PRO A 48 23.72 1.80 14.60
C PRO A 48 23.50 0.95 13.34
N GLN A 49 23.87 -0.34 13.35
CA GLN A 49 23.65 -1.24 12.21
C GLN A 49 22.18 -1.62 12.02
N GLN A 50 21.44 -1.81 13.13
CA GLN A 50 20.02 -2.16 13.10
C GLN A 50 19.16 -0.93 12.74
N VAL A 51 19.53 0.24 13.25
CA VAL A 51 18.92 1.53 12.86
C VAL A 51 19.07 1.78 11.36
N LEU A 52 20.27 1.58 10.82
CA LEU A 52 20.53 1.75 9.39
C LEU A 52 19.69 0.79 8.53
N ALA A 53 19.51 -0.46 8.98
CA ALA A 53 18.67 -1.44 8.31
C ALA A 53 17.18 -1.02 8.30
N ALA A 54 16.66 -0.55 9.44
CA ALA A 54 15.27 -0.08 9.58
C ALA A 54 14.99 1.15 8.71
N VAL A 55 15.93 2.11 8.64
CA VAL A 55 15.82 3.30 7.78
C VAL A 55 15.82 2.91 6.31
N LYS A 56 16.74 2.03 5.89
CA LYS A 56 16.80 1.55 4.50
C LYS A 56 15.51 0.83 4.10
N LEU A 57 14.99 -0.04 4.97
CA LEU A 57 13.74 -0.76 4.72
C LEU A 57 12.55 0.21 4.62
N THR A 58 12.49 1.21 5.49
CA THR A 58 11.46 2.26 5.45
C THR A 58 11.51 3.05 4.15
N ASN A 59 12.70 3.39 3.68
CA ASN A 59 12.88 4.11 2.42
C ASN A 59 12.40 3.28 1.21
N VAL A 60 12.73 1.98 1.18
CA VAL A 60 12.25 1.05 0.13
C VAL A 60 10.72 0.97 0.15
N ARG A 61 10.08 0.90 1.32
CA ARG A 61 8.62 0.90 1.44
C ARG A 61 8.00 2.16 0.87
N VAL A 62 8.55 3.33 1.20
CA VAL A 62 8.05 4.63 0.71
C VAL A 62 8.12 4.67 -0.82
N ILE A 63 9.23 4.22 -1.42
CA ILE A 63 9.40 4.17 -2.87
C ILE A 63 8.34 3.26 -3.50
N ILE A 64 8.17 2.03 -3.01
CA ILE A 64 7.22 1.06 -3.58
C ILE A 64 5.76 1.56 -3.45
N ILE A 65 5.38 2.10 -2.29
CA ILE A 65 4.02 2.65 -2.08
C ILE A 65 3.79 3.85 -3.00
N SER A 66 4.77 4.73 -3.15
CA SER A 66 4.66 5.91 -4.02
C SER A 66 4.52 5.52 -5.48
N ILE A 67 5.32 4.56 -5.94
CA ILE A 67 5.20 3.99 -7.30
C ILE A 67 3.81 3.37 -7.49
N GLY A 68 3.32 2.59 -6.52
CA GLY A 68 1.99 1.98 -6.56
C GLY A 68 0.86 3.01 -6.67
N LEU A 69 0.94 4.11 -5.92
CA LEU A 69 -0.03 5.21 -5.95
C LEU A 69 -0.11 5.92 -7.31
N VAL A 70 0.98 5.95 -8.08
CA VAL A 70 1.03 6.62 -9.39
C VAL A 70 0.76 5.65 -10.54
N ILE A 71 1.29 4.43 -10.48
CA ILE A 71 1.17 3.44 -11.57
C ILE A 71 -0.22 2.82 -11.59
N TYR A 72 -0.77 2.43 -10.43
CA TYR A 72 -2.03 1.70 -10.39
C TYR A 72 -3.25 2.46 -10.97
N PRO A 73 -3.47 3.77 -10.73
CA PRO A 73 -4.59 4.49 -11.33
C PRO A 73 -4.41 4.64 -12.84
N LEU A 74 -3.18 4.88 -13.31
CA LEU A 74 -2.88 4.94 -14.75
C LEU A 74 -3.19 3.61 -15.43
N VAL A 75 -2.73 2.50 -14.85
CA VAL A 75 -2.98 1.16 -15.37
C VAL A 75 -4.46 0.79 -15.30
N LEU A 76 -5.16 1.19 -14.23
CA LEU A 76 -6.61 0.95 -14.08
C LEU A 76 -7.43 1.60 -15.19
N LEU A 77 -7.04 2.81 -15.62
CA LEU A 77 -7.69 3.52 -16.73
C LEU A 77 -7.36 2.92 -18.10
N LEU A 78 -6.17 2.33 -18.25
CA LEU A 78 -5.70 1.75 -19.51
C LEU A 78 -6.23 0.33 -19.74
N SER A 79 -6.15 -0.55 -18.74
CA SER A 79 -6.51 -1.95 -18.89
C SER A 79 -6.81 -2.64 -17.56
N LEU A 80 -8.04 -3.17 -17.42
CA LEU A 80 -8.44 -3.99 -16.27
C LEU A 80 -7.61 -5.28 -16.15
N ARG A 81 -7.15 -5.84 -17.28
CA ARG A 81 -6.33 -7.06 -17.29
C ARG A 81 -4.97 -6.82 -16.65
N ILE A 82 -4.31 -5.72 -16.99
CA ILE A 82 -3.01 -5.36 -16.42
C ILE A 82 -3.19 -4.90 -14.97
N ALA A 83 -4.25 -4.12 -14.69
CA ALA A 83 -4.55 -3.65 -13.34
C ALA A 83 -4.72 -4.80 -12.33
N LYS A 84 -5.31 -5.92 -12.76
CA LYS A 84 -5.40 -7.16 -11.96
C LYS A 84 -4.03 -7.65 -11.48
N TYR A 85 -3.06 -7.77 -12.37
CA TYR A 85 -1.73 -8.27 -12.00
C TYR A 85 -0.98 -7.27 -11.11
N VAL A 86 -1.13 -5.98 -11.36
CA VAL A 86 -0.52 -4.92 -10.55
C VAL A 86 -1.09 -4.94 -9.12
N ILE A 87 -2.42 -4.97 -8.94
CA ILE A 87 -3.00 -4.99 -7.59
C ILE A 87 -2.65 -6.28 -6.85
N LEU A 88 -2.58 -7.41 -7.56
CA LEU A 88 -2.20 -8.70 -6.98
C LEU A 88 -0.77 -8.66 -6.43
N GLY A 89 0.17 -8.13 -7.23
CA GLY A 89 1.56 -7.95 -6.81
C GLY A 89 1.69 -7.00 -5.62
N LEU A 90 0.99 -5.85 -5.64
CA LEU A 90 0.97 -4.90 -4.53
C LEU A 90 0.35 -5.50 -3.26
N THR A 91 -0.69 -6.33 -3.39
CA THR A 91 -1.33 -7.02 -2.25
C THR A 91 -0.39 -8.07 -1.65
N ALA A 92 0.26 -8.86 -2.50
CA ALA A 92 1.25 -9.84 -2.05
C ALA A 92 2.42 -9.17 -1.32
N TRP A 93 2.91 -8.04 -1.87
CA TRP A 93 3.93 -7.23 -1.21
C TRP A 93 3.44 -6.69 0.14
N ALA A 94 2.21 -6.14 0.23
CA ALA A 94 1.66 -5.65 1.48
C ALA A 94 1.54 -6.74 2.57
N ILE A 95 1.20 -7.98 2.18
CA ILE A 95 1.19 -9.14 3.09
C ILE A 95 2.61 -9.49 3.55
N ALA A 96 3.58 -9.54 2.63
CA ALA A 96 4.98 -9.79 2.99
C ALA A 96 5.50 -8.74 3.98
N MET A 97 5.19 -7.46 3.73
CA MET A 97 5.58 -6.37 4.63
C MET A 97 4.92 -6.46 6.02
N LEU A 98 3.69 -6.98 6.11
CA LEU A 98 3.03 -7.23 7.39
C LEU A 98 3.77 -8.30 8.20
N ILE A 99 4.18 -9.39 7.55
CA ILE A 99 4.94 -10.47 8.17
C ILE A 99 6.33 -9.97 8.59
N ASP A 100 7.02 -9.28 7.69
CA ASP A 100 8.33 -8.69 7.97
C ASP A 100 8.28 -7.72 9.16
N ASP A 101 7.22 -6.91 9.29
CA ASP A 101 7.05 -6.07 10.48
C ASP A 101 6.80 -6.89 11.74
N HIS A 102 5.97 -7.93 11.71
CA HIS A 102 5.82 -8.76 12.91
C HIS A 102 7.13 -9.45 13.34
N LEU A 103 8.02 -9.77 12.39
CA LEU A 103 9.31 -10.42 12.65
C LEU A 103 10.43 -9.42 13.01
N LEU A 104 10.50 -8.25 12.38
CA LEU A 104 11.53 -7.23 12.62
C LEU A 104 11.17 -6.24 13.73
N LEU A 105 9.89 -5.89 13.88
CA LEU A 105 9.45 -4.80 14.76
C LEU A 105 9.41 -5.22 16.23
N TYR A 106 9.25 -6.52 16.51
CA TYR A 106 9.29 -7.07 17.88
C TYR A 106 10.72 -7.15 18.46
N GLU A 107 11.76 -7.19 17.61
CA GLU A 107 13.15 -7.24 18.05
C GLU A 107 13.79 -5.85 18.25
N ILE A 108 13.20 -4.75 17.73
CA ILE A 108 13.93 -3.48 17.52
C ILE A 108 13.39 -2.26 18.30
N ILE A 109 12.09 -2.14 18.67
CA ILE A 109 11.54 -0.82 19.05
C ILE A 109 10.69 -0.81 20.33
N GLU A 110 11.16 -0.03 21.32
CA GLU A 110 10.33 0.62 22.34
C GLU A 110 9.36 1.58 21.63
N TYR A 111 8.06 1.26 21.64
CA TYR A 111 7.00 1.84 20.80
C TYR A 111 7.12 3.36 20.54
N PRO A 112 6.83 3.86 19.32
CA PRO A 112 6.74 5.29 19.09
C PRO A 112 5.62 5.87 19.96
N LYS A 113 5.95 6.77 20.88
CA LYS A 113 5.00 7.51 21.76
C LYS A 113 3.91 8.32 21.00
N ARG A 114 3.93 8.33 19.66
CA ARG A 114 2.91 8.96 18.81
C ARG A 114 1.81 7.96 18.48
N ALA A 115 0.66 8.12 19.14
CA ALA A 115 -0.56 7.34 18.91
C ALA A 115 -0.97 7.25 17.42
N SER A 116 -0.64 8.25 16.59
CA SER A 116 -0.94 8.27 15.17
C SER A 116 -0.21 7.19 14.35
N VAL A 117 1.05 6.90 14.68
CA VAL A 117 1.84 5.90 13.95
C VAL A 117 1.38 4.49 14.34
N ALA A 118 1.14 4.26 15.63
CA ALA A 118 0.60 3.01 16.15
C ALA A 118 -0.79 2.69 15.56
N ALA A 119 -1.69 3.66 15.52
CA ALA A 119 -3.03 3.48 14.94
C ALA A 119 -2.98 3.08 13.46
N ILE A 120 -2.05 3.63 12.67
CA ILE A 120 -1.91 3.29 11.26
C ILE A 120 -1.27 1.92 11.06
N LEU A 121 -0.32 1.53 11.91
CA LEU A 121 0.20 0.17 11.97
C LEU A 121 -0.90 -0.86 12.24
N GLU A 122 -1.79 -0.58 13.20
CA GLU A 122 -2.93 -1.45 13.54
C GLU A 122 -3.98 -1.53 12.41
N LEU A 123 -4.11 -0.49 11.60
CA LEU A 123 -5.05 -0.47 10.47
C LEU A 123 -4.57 -1.29 9.26
N ARG A 124 -3.29 -1.70 9.21
CA ARG A 124 -2.72 -2.45 8.06
C ARG A 124 -3.52 -3.69 7.63
N PRO A 125 -3.95 -4.59 8.55
CA PRO A 125 -4.69 -5.78 8.17
C PRO A 125 -6.02 -5.43 7.48
N PHE A 126 -6.69 -4.37 7.92
CA PHE A 126 -7.94 -3.89 7.30
C PHE A 126 -7.71 -3.42 5.86
N ILE A 127 -6.59 -2.75 5.60
CA ILE A 127 -6.23 -2.29 4.25
C ILE A 127 -5.86 -3.45 3.34
N ILE A 128 -5.21 -4.49 3.86
CA ILE A 128 -4.95 -5.70 3.09
C ILE A 128 -6.27 -6.35 2.68
N ILE A 129 -7.28 -6.40 3.57
CA ILE A 129 -8.61 -6.91 3.22
C ILE A 129 -9.26 -6.08 2.11
N THR A 130 -9.15 -4.74 2.13
CA THR A 130 -9.70 -3.89 1.06
C THR A 130 -8.96 -4.11 -0.26
N MET A 131 -7.65 -4.31 -0.24
CA MET A 131 -6.85 -4.66 -1.43
C MET A 131 -7.22 -6.04 -1.99
N VAL A 132 -7.42 -7.04 -1.12
CA VAL A 132 -7.88 -8.38 -1.51
C VAL A 132 -9.26 -8.29 -2.18
N TRP A 133 -10.17 -7.47 -1.66
CA TRP A 133 -11.46 -7.23 -2.31
C TRP A 133 -11.31 -6.63 -3.71
N MET A 134 -10.41 -5.66 -3.88
CA MET A 134 -10.10 -5.09 -5.20
C MET A 134 -9.54 -6.14 -6.17
N CYS A 135 -8.65 -7.02 -5.70
CA CYS A 135 -8.14 -8.16 -6.47
C CYS A 135 -9.26 -9.12 -6.91
N PHE A 136 -10.16 -9.45 -5.99
CA PHE A 136 -11.30 -10.34 -6.25
C PHE A 136 -12.19 -9.74 -7.33
N GLU A 137 -12.63 -8.50 -7.16
CA GLU A 137 -13.55 -7.87 -8.12
C GLU A 137 -12.93 -7.71 -9.52
N LEU A 138 -11.65 -7.34 -9.61
CA LEU A 138 -10.93 -7.29 -10.89
C LEU A 138 -10.79 -8.66 -11.53
N THR A 139 -10.65 -9.73 -10.75
CA THR A 139 -10.56 -11.10 -11.28
C THR A 139 -11.88 -11.56 -11.90
N PHE A 140 -13.02 -11.28 -11.26
CA PHE A 140 -14.35 -11.64 -11.80
C PHE A 140 -14.76 -10.79 -13.00
N ARG A 141 -14.34 -9.53 -13.06
CA ARG A 141 -14.72 -8.63 -14.16
C ARG A 141 -13.77 -8.62 -15.35
N ALA A 142 -12.49 -8.94 -15.16
CA ALA A 142 -11.52 -9.03 -16.26
C ALA A 142 -11.49 -10.41 -16.94
N GLY A 143 -12.15 -11.42 -16.35
CA GLY A 143 -12.28 -12.78 -16.89
C GLY A 143 -13.50 -13.01 -17.79
N ASN A 144 -14.43 -12.06 -17.84
CA ASN A 144 -15.59 -12.03 -18.74
C ASN A 144 -15.36 -11.03 -19.88
#